data_AF-A0A926CQ13-F1
#
_entry.id   AF-A0A926CQ13-F1
#
_cell.length_a   1.000
_cell.length_b   1.000
_cell.length_c   1.000
_cell.angle_alpha   90.00
_cell.angle_beta   90.00
_cell.angle_gamma   90.00
#
_symmetry.space_group_name_H-M   'P 1'
#
loop_
_entity.id
_entity.type
_entity.pdbx_description
1 polymer ?
#
loop_
_entity_poly.entity_id
_entity_poly.type
_entity_poly.pdbx_seq_one_letter_code
_entity_poly.pdbx_strand_id
1 'polypeptide(L)'
;MTANTSDLDALLQAGAELEETGTEQAVIDYYRPLVAQYPDDAQVQFRMGGAYDSAGYEAEAVVHYQRALELGLSGDDLWRVAVQLGSSLRNVGDTEGAIAILQKASVDYPDHVALRAFYALALTSAGQSQQAVVELLDVILRHPTALEAYKRSLRAYTDELRTTIKG
;
A
#
# COMPACT_ATOMS: atom_id res chain seq x y z
N MET A 1 -32.35 13.68 6.52
CA MET A 1 -32.61 12.51 5.66
C MET A 1 -31.59 11.45 6.07
N THR A 2 -32.00 10.46 6.84
CA THR A 2 -31.13 9.45 7.51
C THR A 2 -31.15 8.10 6.78
N ALA A 3 -31.33 8.11 5.46
CA ALA A 3 -31.34 6.92 4.64
C ALA A 3 -30.09 6.97 3.75
N ASN A 4 -29.06 6.17 4.06
CA ASN A 4 -28.19 5.53 3.05
C ASN A 4 -27.00 4.73 3.61
N THR A 5 -26.65 4.82 4.90
CA THR A 5 -25.39 4.22 5.39
C THR A 5 -25.35 2.70 5.22
N SER A 6 -26.43 1.97 5.51
CA SER A 6 -26.43 0.51 5.32
C SER A 6 -26.43 0.08 3.85
N ASP A 7 -26.97 0.92 2.96
CA ASP A 7 -26.96 0.64 1.52
C ASP A 7 -25.54 0.83 0.96
N LEU A 8 -24.82 1.87 1.41
CA LEU A 8 -23.42 2.07 1.05
C LEU A 8 -22.52 0.97 1.62
N ASP A 9 -22.73 0.54 2.87
CA ASP A 9 -21.97 -0.57 3.46
C ASP A 9 -22.12 -1.86 2.65
N ALA A 10 -23.33 -2.17 2.20
CA ALA A 10 -23.60 -3.33 1.34
C ALA A 10 -22.92 -3.21 -0.04
N LEU A 11 -22.92 -2.00 -0.63
CA LEU A 11 -22.21 -1.73 -1.88
C LEU A 11 -20.69 -1.87 -1.72
N LEU A 12 -20.13 -1.36 -0.62
CA LEU A 12 -18.70 -1.50 -0.32
C LEU A 12 -18.31 -2.96 -0.08
N GLN A 13 -19.19 -3.75 0.54
CA GLN A 13 -18.96 -5.18 0.72
C GLN A 13 -18.98 -5.95 -0.62
N ALA A 14 -19.97 -5.68 -1.48
CA ALA A 14 -20.03 -6.28 -2.81
C ALA A 14 -18.83 -5.86 -3.69
N GLY A 15 -18.38 -4.60 -3.56
CA GLY A 15 -17.16 -4.13 -4.20
C GLY A 15 -15.91 -4.87 -3.72
N ALA A 16 -15.79 -5.14 -2.42
CA ALA A 16 -14.68 -5.91 -1.87
C ALA A 16 -14.67 -7.37 -2.36
N GLU A 17 -15.85 -8.00 -2.51
CA GLU A 17 -15.94 -9.35 -3.13
C GLU A 17 -15.53 -9.32 -4.61
N LEU A 18 -15.84 -8.23 -5.32
CA LEU A 18 -15.43 -8.02 -6.69
C LEU A 18 -13.91 -7.77 -6.81
N GLU A 19 -13.28 -7.09 -5.85
CA GLU A 19 -11.81 -6.92 -5.80
C GLU A 19 -11.08 -8.28 -5.77
N GLU A 20 -11.66 -9.30 -5.13
CA GLU A 20 -11.06 -10.63 -5.02
C GLU A 20 -11.27 -11.51 -6.25
N THR A 21 -12.35 -11.29 -7.01
CA THR A 21 -12.83 -12.24 -8.04
C THR A 21 -12.94 -11.65 -9.44
N GLY A 22 -13.00 -10.33 -9.54
CA GLY A 22 -13.21 -9.58 -10.78
C GLY A 22 -11.91 -9.26 -11.51
N THR A 23 -12.07 -8.74 -12.72
CA THR A 23 -10.95 -8.12 -13.45
C THR A 23 -10.73 -6.69 -12.93
N GLU A 24 -9.50 -6.21 -13.03
CA GLU A 24 -9.11 -4.83 -12.67
C GLU A 24 -10.08 -3.78 -13.24
N GLN A 25 -10.44 -3.91 -14.53
CA GLN A 25 -11.38 -3.00 -15.17
C GLN A 25 -12.80 -3.09 -14.61
N ALA A 26 -13.28 -4.30 -14.27
CA ALA A 26 -14.60 -4.47 -13.69
C ALA A 26 -14.70 -3.81 -12.30
N VAL A 27 -13.63 -3.89 -11.50
CA VAL A 27 -13.55 -3.25 -10.18
C VAL A 27 -13.59 -1.72 -10.32
N ILE A 28 -12.83 -1.15 -11.26
CA ILE A 28 -12.86 0.29 -11.56
C ILE A 28 -14.27 0.72 -11.99
N ASP A 29 -14.90 -0.01 -12.90
CA ASP A 29 -16.22 0.35 -13.41
C ASP A 29 -17.32 0.20 -12.36
N TYR A 30 -17.12 -0.68 -11.38
CA TYR A 30 -17.98 -0.80 -10.21
C TYR A 30 -17.87 0.40 -9.26
N TYR A 31 -16.65 0.84 -8.92
CA TYR A 31 -16.45 1.95 -7.98
C TYR A 31 -16.66 3.33 -8.59
N ARG A 32 -16.52 3.49 -9.91
CA ARG A 32 -16.72 4.77 -10.61
C ARG A 32 -18.07 5.45 -10.29
N PRO A 33 -19.24 4.77 -10.40
CA PRO A 33 -20.52 5.39 -10.03
C PRO A 33 -20.62 5.65 -8.52
N LEU A 34 -19.98 4.84 -7.65
CA LEU A 34 -19.97 5.06 -6.21
C LEU A 34 -19.22 6.35 -5.85
N VAL A 35 -18.07 6.60 -6.48
CA VAL A 35 -17.33 7.87 -6.32
C VAL A 35 -18.17 9.06 -6.77
N ALA A 36 -18.93 8.93 -7.86
CA ALA A 36 -19.80 10.00 -8.34
C ALA A 36 -20.97 10.29 -7.37
N GLN A 37 -21.50 9.26 -6.71
CA GLN A 37 -22.61 9.39 -5.77
C GLN A 37 -22.15 9.81 -4.36
N TYR A 38 -20.98 9.37 -3.94
CA TYR A 38 -20.39 9.57 -2.61
C TYR A 38 -18.97 10.14 -2.70
N PRO A 39 -18.78 11.34 -3.30
CA PRO A 39 -17.44 11.88 -3.56
C PRO A 39 -16.66 12.21 -2.29
N ASP A 40 -17.34 12.43 -1.17
CA ASP A 40 -16.74 12.79 0.12
C ASP A 40 -16.78 11.63 1.13
N ASP A 41 -17.01 10.40 0.67
CA ASP A 41 -16.87 9.22 1.51
C ASP A 41 -15.43 8.68 1.45
N ALA A 42 -14.76 8.63 2.60
CA ALA A 42 -13.36 8.21 2.70
C ALA A 42 -13.14 6.76 2.22
N GLN A 43 -14.08 5.86 2.51
CA GLN A 43 -13.95 4.45 2.17
C GLN A 43 -14.15 4.22 0.67
N VAL A 44 -15.11 4.91 0.06
CA VAL A 44 -15.30 4.89 -1.40
C VAL A 44 -14.05 5.39 -2.12
N GLN A 45 -13.45 6.48 -1.65
CA GLN A 45 -12.20 7.01 -2.20
C GLN A 45 -11.04 6.02 -2.04
N PHE A 46 -10.89 5.42 -0.85
CA PHE A 46 -9.86 4.41 -0.60
C PHE A 46 -9.98 3.21 -1.54
N ARG A 47 -11.20 2.69 -1.74
CA ARG A 47 -11.47 1.54 -2.60
C ARG A 47 -11.24 1.85 -4.08
N MET A 48 -11.60 3.05 -4.54
CA MET A 48 -11.26 3.50 -5.90
C MET A 48 -9.74 3.60 -6.12
N GLY A 49 -9.01 4.11 -5.12
CA GLY A 49 -7.55 4.10 -5.14
C GLY A 49 -7.00 2.68 -5.32
N GLY A 50 -7.53 1.71 -4.56
CA GLY A 50 -7.20 0.29 -4.68
C GLY A 50 -7.49 -0.30 -6.06
N ALA A 51 -8.60 0.10 -6.67
CA ALA A 51 -8.98 -0.36 -8.00
C ALA A 51 -7.99 0.14 -9.07
N TYR A 52 -7.60 1.42 -8.99
CA TYR A 52 -6.61 1.99 -9.91
C TYR A 52 -5.20 1.43 -9.70
N ASP A 53 -4.76 1.28 -8.45
CA ASP A 53 -3.44 0.72 -8.11
C ASP A 53 -3.31 -0.71 -8.65
N SER A 54 -4.32 -1.56 -8.41
CA SER A 54 -4.33 -2.93 -8.92
C SER A 54 -4.32 -3.02 -10.45
N ALA A 55 -4.84 -2.01 -11.13
CA ALA A 55 -4.87 -1.91 -12.59
C ALA A 55 -3.59 -1.28 -13.19
N GLY A 56 -2.61 -0.90 -12.37
CA GLY A 56 -1.38 -0.24 -12.81
C GLY A 56 -1.59 1.22 -13.25
N TYR A 57 -2.59 1.90 -12.70
CA TYR A 57 -2.84 3.32 -12.89
C TYR A 57 -2.46 4.09 -11.61
N GLU A 58 -1.17 4.08 -11.27
CA GLU A 58 -0.71 4.57 -9.97
C GLU A 58 -0.91 6.07 -9.75
N ALA A 59 -0.86 6.87 -10.83
CA ALA A 59 -1.09 8.31 -10.74
C ALA A 59 -2.54 8.63 -10.31
N GLU A 60 -3.50 7.91 -10.88
CA GLU A 60 -4.91 7.99 -10.50
C GLU A 60 -5.14 7.45 -9.08
N ALA A 61 -4.47 6.35 -8.72
CA ALA A 61 -4.56 5.78 -7.38
C ALA A 61 -4.13 6.77 -6.28
N VAL A 62 -3.01 7.48 -6.49
CA VAL A 62 -2.49 8.48 -5.56
C VAL A 62 -3.53 9.55 -5.24
N VAL A 63 -4.25 10.06 -6.25
CA VAL A 63 -5.29 11.09 -6.07
C VAL A 63 -6.39 10.59 -5.13
N HIS A 64 -6.89 9.38 -5.36
CA HIS A 64 -7.96 8.78 -4.58
C HIS A 64 -7.53 8.43 -3.15
N TYR A 65 -6.33 7.91 -2.97
CA TYR A 65 -5.78 7.63 -1.64
C TYR A 65 -5.54 8.88 -0.80
N GLN A 66 -4.97 9.93 -1.40
CA GLN A 66 -4.81 11.22 -0.73
C GLN A 66 -6.17 11.79 -0.32
N ARG A 67 -7.16 11.72 -1.23
CA ARG A 67 -8.52 12.16 -0.92
C ARG A 67 -9.15 11.37 0.23
N ALA A 68 -8.96 10.04 0.28
CA ALA A 68 -9.44 9.22 1.38
C ALA A 68 -8.85 9.66 2.74
N LEU A 69 -7.55 9.94 2.78
CA LEU A 69 -6.87 10.45 3.99
C LEU A 69 -7.39 11.84 4.39
N GLU A 70 -7.59 12.74 3.43
CA GLU A 70 -8.17 14.08 3.68
C GLU A 70 -9.60 14.01 4.26
N LEU A 71 -10.38 13.04 3.82
CA LEU A 71 -11.75 12.79 4.26
C LEU A 71 -11.83 12.05 5.61
N GLY A 72 -10.69 11.69 6.20
CA GLY A 72 -10.63 11.09 7.52
C GLY A 72 -10.77 9.56 7.54
N LEU A 73 -10.24 8.88 6.51
CA LEU A 73 -10.05 7.42 6.56
C LEU A 73 -9.39 7.02 7.90
N SER A 74 -9.90 5.97 8.53
CA SER A 74 -9.53 5.62 9.91
C SER A 74 -9.55 4.11 10.14
N GLY A 75 -9.14 3.68 11.34
CA GLY A 75 -9.11 2.26 11.72
C GLY A 75 -8.02 1.48 10.99
N ASP A 76 -8.28 0.20 10.76
CA ASP A 76 -7.31 -0.74 10.16
C ASP A 76 -6.99 -0.41 8.69
N ASP A 77 -7.76 0.46 8.04
CA ASP A 77 -7.47 0.91 6.68
C ASP A 77 -6.30 1.91 6.63
N LEU A 78 -5.90 2.52 7.74
CA LEU A 78 -4.80 3.49 7.78
C LEU A 78 -3.43 2.88 7.44
N TRP A 79 -3.11 1.70 7.96
CA TRP A 79 -1.84 1.05 7.59
C TRP A 79 -1.90 0.51 6.16
N ARG A 80 -3.08 0.07 5.69
CA ARG A 80 -3.29 -0.41 4.32
C ARG A 80 -3.11 0.69 3.30
N VAL A 81 -3.77 1.84 3.50
CA VAL A 81 -3.63 2.99 2.60
C VAL A 81 -2.21 3.51 2.62
N ALA A 82 -1.51 3.50 3.76
CA ALA A 82 -0.11 3.93 3.80
C ALA A 82 0.81 3.03 2.98
N VAL A 83 0.62 1.71 3.03
CA VAL A 83 1.34 0.75 2.17
C VAL A 83 1.03 1.01 0.69
N GLN A 84 -0.25 1.09 0.34
CA GLN A 84 -0.69 1.23 -1.04
C GLN A 84 -0.27 2.59 -1.63
N LEU A 85 -0.64 3.70 -0.98
CA LEU A 85 -0.22 5.04 -1.37
C LEU A 85 1.31 5.16 -1.44
N GLY A 86 2.04 4.63 -0.46
CA GLY A 86 3.50 4.64 -0.49
C GLY A 86 4.08 3.87 -1.68
N SER A 87 3.47 2.75 -2.06
CA SER A 87 3.85 2.00 -3.25
C SER A 87 3.55 2.77 -4.55
N SER A 88 2.34 3.32 -4.68
CA SER A 88 1.92 4.08 -5.86
C SER A 88 2.76 5.35 -6.03
N LEU A 89 3.05 6.10 -4.95
CA LEU A 89 3.94 7.26 -4.95
C LEU A 89 5.35 6.90 -5.45
N ARG A 90 5.91 5.78 -4.97
CA ARG A 90 7.22 5.29 -5.43
C ARG A 90 7.19 4.96 -6.92
N ASN A 91 6.12 4.33 -7.42
CA ASN A 91 5.99 3.94 -8.83
C ASN A 91 5.88 5.16 -9.76
N VAL A 92 5.20 6.24 -9.32
CA VAL A 92 5.15 7.50 -10.08
C VAL A 92 6.40 8.37 -9.91
N GLY A 93 7.41 7.90 -9.16
CA GLY A 93 8.69 8.57 -8.96
C GLY A 93 8.74 9.56 -7.80
N ASP A 94 7.65 9.75 -7.06
CA ASP A 94 7.62 10.55 -5.83
C ASP A 94 8.12 9.71 -4.64
N THR A 95 9.43 9.44 -4.65
CA THR A 95 10.09 8.63 -3.63
C THR A 95 10.14 9.33 -2.27
N GLU A 96 10.20 10.66 -2.24
CA GLU A 96 10.16 11.44 -0.99
C GLU A 96 8.78 11.35 -0.33
N GLY A 97 7.70 11.52 -1.09
CA GLY A 97 6.33 11.35 -0.61
C GLY A 97 6.07 9.92 -0.10
N ALA A 98 6.56 8.91 -0.84
CA ALA A 98 6.49 7.51 -0.42
C ALA A 98 7.18 7.29 0.94
N ILE A 99 8.41 7.79 1.09
CA ILE A 99 9.16 7.71 2.35
C ILE A 99 8.38 8.37 3.49
N ALA A 100 7.86 9.58 3.30
CA ALA A 100 7.17 10.31 4.36
C ALA A 100 5.94 9.56 4.90
N ILE A 101 5.09 9.03 4.01
CA ILE A 101 3.90 8.28 4.39
C ILE A 101 4.26 6.96 5.08
N LEU A 102 5.19 6.19 4.50
CA LEU A 102 5.57 4.89 5.01
C LEU A 102 6.35 4.97 6.33
N GLN A 103 7.24 5.95 6.48
CA GLN A 103 7.96 6.21 7.71
C GLN A 103 6.99 6.53 8.84
N LYS A 104 6.08 7.48 8.64
CA LYS A 104 5.07 7.84 9.65
C LYS A 104 4.25 6.62 10.07
N ALA A 105 3.69 5.90 9.10
CA ALA A 105 2.89 4.72 9.38
C ALA A 105 3.70 3.62 10.09
N SER A 106 4.98 3.41 9.75
CA SER A 106 5.83 2.42 10.43
C SER A 106 6.10 2.72 11.90
N VAL A 107 6.01 4.00 12.29
CA VAL A 107 6.11 4.45 13.68
C VAL A 107 4.78 4.21 14.41
N ASP A 108 3.67 4.52 13.76
CA ASP A 108 2.31 4.36 14.32
C ASP A 108 1.91 2.88 14.46
N TYR A 109 2.41 2.02 13.55
CA TYR A 109 2.09 0.59 13.45
C TYR A 109 3.37 -0.27 13.46
N PRO A 110 4.11 -0.31 14.57
CA PRO A 110 5.46 -0.88 14.62
C PRO A 110 5.54 -2.38 14.32
N ASP A 111 4.44 -3.11 14.58
CA ASP A 111 4.32 -4.57 14.40
C ASP A 111 3.87 -4.97 12.98
N HIS A 112 3.44 -4.00 12.15
CA HIS A 112 3.06 -4.26 10.76
C HIS A 112 4.31 -4.32 9.88
N VAL A 113 4.86 -5.52 9.73
CA VAL A 113 6.07 -5.80 8.94
C VAL A 113 5.99 -5.26 7.50
N ALA A 114 4.81 -5.28 6.89
CA ALA A 114 4.60 -4.75 5.54
C ALA A 114 5.06 -3.29 5.42
N LEU A 115 4.71 -2.42 6.38
CA LEU A 115 5.08 -1.00 6.33
C LEU A 115 6.60 -0.80 6.27
N ARG A 116 7.36 -1.61 7.00
CA ARG A 116 8.82 -1.53 7.02
C ARG A 116 9.44 -2.07 5.73
N ALA A 117 8.88 -3.13 5.18
CA ALA A 117 9.32 -3.65 3.89
C ALA A 117 9.08 -2.62 2.77
N PHE A 118 7.90 -2.02 2.71
CA PHE A 118 7.59 -0.98 1.72
C PHE A 118 8.40 0.30 1.97
N TYR A 119 8.66 0.67 3.23
CA TYR A 119 9.54 1.78 3.56
C TYR A 119 10.97 1.54 3.05
N ALA A 120 11.53 0.34 3.27
CA ALA A 120 12.84 -0.05 2.74
C ALA A 120 12.89 -0.01 1.20
N LEU A 121 11.81 -0.40 0.51
CA LEU A 121 11.71 -0.26 -0.95
C LEU A 121 11.73 1.21 -1.38
N ALA A 122 10.98 2.09 -0.71
CA ALA A 122 10.97 3.52 -1.00
C ALA A 122 12.36 4.15 -0.77
N LEU A 123 13.02 3.81 0.34
CA LEU A 123 14.41 4.22 0.64
C LEU A 123 15.38 3.76 -0.46
N THR A 124 15.22 2.54 -0.97
CA THR A 124 16.05 2.01 -2.05
C THR A 124 15.83 2.80 -3.35
N SER A 125 14.58 3.09 -3.71
CA SER A 125 14.26 3.92 -4.89
C SER A 125 14.80 5.35 -4.76
N ALA A 126 14.93 5.88 -3.54
CA ALA A 126 15.57 7.16 -3.25
C ALA A 126 17.12 7.10 -3.20
N GLY A 127 17.73 5.94 -3.44
CA GLY A 127 19.19 5.75 -3.34
C GLY A 127 19.72 5.69 -1.90
N GLN A 128 18.85 5.60 -0.89
CA GLN A 128 19.19 5.54 0.53
C GLN A 128 19.39 4.09 1.01
N SER A 129 20.18 3.32 0.25
CA SER A 129 20.29 1.86 0.43
C SER A 129 20.81 1.43 1.81
N GLN A 130 21.63 2.24 2.48
CA GLN A 130 22.09 1.94 3.84
C GLN A 130 20.92 2.00 4.86
N GLN A 131 20.04 2.99 4.74
CA GLN A 131 18.85 3.09 5.60
C GLN A 131 17.85 1.98 5.30
N ALA A 132 17.67 1.61 4.03
CA ALA A 132 16.85 0.46 3.66
C ALA A 132 17.34 -0.84 4.32
N VAL A 133 18.66 -1.06 4.37
CA VAL A 133 19.25 -2.22 5.06
C VAL A 133 18.98 -2.16 6.56
N VAL A 134 19.07 -0.98 7.19
CA VAL A 134 18.75 -0.83 8.62
C VAL A 134 17.31 -1.27 8.90
N GLU A 135 16.34 -0.82 8.11
CA GLU A 135 14.93 -1.21 8.29
C GLU A 135 14.71 -2.72 8.12
N LEU A 136 15.35 -3.33 7.12
CA LEU A 136 15.28 -4.78 6.91
C LEU A 136 15.90 -5.55 8.08
N LEU A 137 17.05 -5.11 8.60
CA LEU A 137 17.68 -5.75 9.76
C LEU A 137 16.80 -5.65 11.02
N ASP A 138 16.12 -4.53 11.22
CA ASP A 138 15.22 -4.34 12.36
C ASP A 138 13.99 -5.26 12.27
N VAL A 139 13.42 -5.46 11.07
CA VAL A 139 12.37 -6.48 10.83
C VAL A 139 12.86 -7.88 11.23
N ILE A 140 14.09 -8.24 10.85
CA ILE A 140 14.67 -9.55 11.17
C ILE A 140 14.85 -9.73 12.68
N LEU A 141 15.32 -8.69 13.36
CA LEU A 141 15.55 -8.73 14.81
C LEU A 141 14.24 -8.85 15.60
N ARG A 142 13.19 -8.16 15.15
CA ARG A 142 11.88 -8.18 15.84
C ARG A 142 11.01 -9.38 15.46
N HIS A 143 11.21 -9.95 14.28
CA HIS A 143 10.50 -11.15 13.82
C HIS A 143 11.48 -12.26 13.41
N PRO A 144 12.22 -12.84 14.37
CA PRO A 144 13.37 -13.73 14.08
C PRO A 144 12.99 -15.02 13.34
N THR A 145 11.72 -15.42 13.37
CA THR A 145 11.21 -16.61 12.66
C THR A 145 10.55 -16.29 11.32
N ALA A 146 10.25 -15.03 11.01
CA ALA A 146 9.57 -14.64 9.78
C ALA A 146 10.35 -15.02 8.52
N LEU A 147 11.68 -15.08 8.62
CA LEU A 147 12.56 -15.44 7.50
C LEU A 147 12.85 -16.94 7.36
N GLU A 148 12.48 -17.79 8.33
CA GLU A 148 12.79 -19.22 8.26
C GLU A 148 12.09 -19.89 7.07
N ALA A 149 10.86 -19.47 6.74
CA ALA A 149 10.14 -19.94 5.55
C ALA A 149 10.82 -19.52 4.23
N TYR A 150 11.64 -18.46 4.24
CA TYR A 150 12.25 -17.85 3.06
C TYR A 150 13.75 -18.08 2.94
N LYS A 151 14.32 -18.88 3.85
CA LYS A 151 15.78 -19.14 3.97
C LYS A 151 16.45 -19.55 2.66
N ARG A 152 15.77 -20.35 1.84
CA ARG A 152 16.29 -20.79 0.53
C ARG A 152 16.37 -19.61 -0.46
N SER A 153 15.33 -18.79 -0.53
CA SER A 153 15.27 -17.64 -1.43
C SER A 153 16.27 -16.55 -1.01
N LEU A 154 16.37 -16.27 0.29
CA LEU A 154 17.34 -15.33 0.83
C LEU A 154 18.79 -15.72 0.52
N ARG A 155 19.11 -17.03 0.52
CA ARG A 155 20.43 -17.51 0.08
C ARG A 155 20.68 -17.22 -1.40
N ALA A 156 19.71 -17.51 -2.26
CA ALA A 156 19.83 -17.24 -3.70
C ALA A 156 20.06 -15.74 -3.99
N TYR A 157 19.27 -14.86 -3.38
CA TYR A 157 19.44 -13.41 -3.50
C TYR A 157 20.77 -12.93 -2.93
N THR A 158 21.23 -13.50 -1.80
CA THR A 158 22.53 -13.15 -1.22
C THR A 158 23.69 -13.52 -2.15
N ASP A 159 23.61 -14.68 -2.81
CA ASP A 159 24.64 -15.14 -3.72
C ASP A 159 24.66 -14.32 -5.03
N GLU A 160 23.50 -13.95 -5.55
CA GLU A 160 23.36 -13.03 -6.69
C GLU A 160 23.95 -11.65 -6.38
N LEU A 161 23.56 -11.03 -5.27
CA LEU A 161 24.10 -9.71 -4.89
C LEU A 161 25.63 -9.75 -4.69
N ARG A 162 26.19 -10.87 -4.21
CA ARG A 162 27.64 -11.04 -4.08
C ARG A 162 28.37 -11.08 -5.42
N THR A 163 27.74 -11.57 -6.49
CA THR A 163 28.37 -11.54 -7.82
C THR A 163 28.32 -10.13 -8.39
N THR A 164 27.22 -9.39 -8.18
CA THR A 164 27.08 -8.00 -8.62
C THR A 164 28.03 -7.03 -7.91
N ILE A 165 28.31 -7.24 -6.62
CA ILE A 165 29.24 -6.40 -5.84
C ILE A 165 30.72 -6.60 -6.23
N LYS A 166 31.05 -7.75 -6.82
CA LYS A 166 32.44 -8.09 -7.20
C LYS A 166 32.80 -7.75 -8.64
N GLY A 167 31.83 -7.41 -9.48
CA GLY A 167 32.02 -6.97 -10.88
C GLY A 167 32.03 -5.46 -10.98
#